data_AF-A0A353HWX6-F1
#
_entry.id   AF-A0A353HWX6-F1
#
_cell.length_a   1.000
_cell.length_b   1.000
_cell.length_c   1.000
_cell.angle_alpha   90.00
_cell.angle_beta   90.00
_cell.angle_gamma   90.00
#
_symmetry.space_group_name_H-M   'P 1'
#
loop_
_entity.id
_entity.type
_entity.pdbx_description
1 polymer ?
#
loop_
_entity_poly.entity_id
_entity_poly.type
_entity_poly.pdbx_seq_one_letter_code
_entity_poly.pdbx_strand_id
1 'polypeptide(L)' 'GEMNDQALRWLALETHLRRAIGRNELALHFQPQVATGDGRVLGMEALLRWHSPELGRISPADFIPLAEDTGLILPIGDWV' A
#
# COMPACT_ATOMS: atom_id res chain seq x y z
N GLY A 1 2.68 -15.77 22.26
CA GLY A 1 3.38 -16.91 21.62
C GLY A 1 3.47 -16.54 20.17
N GLU A 2 4.66 -16.61 19.57
CA GLU A 2 5.02 -15.83 18.37
C GLU A 2 4.00 -15.90 17.22
N MET A 3 3.38 -17.07 17.02
CA MET A 3 2.35 -17.29 15.99
C MET A 3 1.02 -16.55 16.26
N ASN A 4 0.63 -16.43 17.53
CA ASN A 4 -0.56 -15.69 17.95
C ASN A 4 -0.36 -14.17 17.83
N ASP A 5 0.87 -13.70 18.09
CA ASP A 5 1.22 -12.28 18.05
C ASP A 5 1.27 -11.77 16.59
N GLN A 6 1.74 -12.62 15.66
CA GLN A 6 1.69 -12.33 14.23
C GLN A 6 0.25 -12.28 13.68
N ALA A 7 -0.61 -13.21 14.07
CA ALA A 7 -2.00 -13.23 13.64
C ALA A 7 -2.77 -11.99 14.12
N LEU A 8 -2.56 -11.57 15.37
CA LEU A 8 -3.15 -10.35 15.93
C LEU A 8 -2.68 -9.10 15.17
N ARG A 9 -1.39 -9.03 14.84
CA ARG A 9 -0.83 -7.91 14.07
C ARG A 9 -1.44 -7.83 12.67
N TRP A 10 -1.67 -8.97 12.03
CA TRP A 10 -2.25 -9.06 10.70
C TRP A 10 -3.71 -8.59 10.69
N LEU A 11 -4.52 -9.05 11.64
CA LEU A 11 -5.91 -8.62 11.81
C LEU A 11 -6.04 -7.12 12.10
N ALA A 12 -5.15 -6.59 12.95
CA ALA A 12 -5.10 -5.15 13.22
C ALA A 12 -4.79 -4.37 11.94
N LEU A 13 -3.80 -4.81 11.17
CA LEU A 13 -3.40 -4.16 9.92
C LEU A 13 -4.54 -4.17 8.90
N GLU A 14 -5.30 -5.26 8.77
CA GLU A 14 -6.47 -5.32 7.89
C GLU A 14 -7.52 -4.28 8.28
N THR A 15 -7.82 -4.21 9.57
CA THR A 15 -8.81 -3.27 10.11
C THR A 15 -8.42 -1.82 9.82
N HIS A 16 -7.13 -1.48 9.95
CA HIS A 16 -6.63 -0.16 9.61
C HIS A 16 -6.65 0.10 8.09
N LEU A 17 -6.25 -0.88 7.27
CA LEU A 17 -6.19 -0.72 5.81
C LEU A 17 -7.58 -0.45 5.21
N ARG A 18 -8.61 -1.17 5.68
CA ARG A 18 -9.99 -0.94 5.26
C ARG A 18 -10.47 0.48 5.53
N ARG A 19 -10.01 1.09 6.63
CA ARG A 19 -10.34 2.48 7.00
C ARG A 19 -9.51 3.49 6.21
N ALA A 20 -8.25 3.16 5.90
CA ALA A 20 -7.31 4.03 5.21
C ALA A 20 -7.84 4.51 3.84
N ILE A 21 -8.55 3.65 3.11
CA ILE A 21 -9.17 3.94 1.81
C ILE A 21 -10.08 5.18 1.86
N GLY A 22 -10.84 5.34 2.95
CA GLY A 22 -11.77 6.47 3.14
C GLY A 22 -11.22 7.63 3.96
N ARG A 23 -9.96 7.57 4.42
CA ARG A 23 -9.39 8.52 5.41
C ARG A 23 -8.21 9.35 4.89
N ASN A 24 -7.97 9.35 3.57
CA ASN A 24 -6.81 10.02 2.97
C ASN A 24 -5.46 9.57 3.59
N GLU A 25 -5.38 8.30 4.00
CA GLU A 25 -4.15 7.71 4.53
C GLU A 25 -3.32 7.02 3.42
N LEU A 26 -3.95 6.79 2.27
CA LEU A 26 -3.31 6.28 1.06
C LEU A 26 -2.90 7.45 0.15
N ALA A 27 -1.74 7.31 -0.48
CA ALA A 27 -1.21 8.25 -1.46
C ALA A 27 -0.54 7.52 -2.61
N LEU A 28 -0.56 8.12 -3.80
CA LEU A 28 0.22 7.65 -4.94
C LEU A 28 1.48 8.50 -5.09
N HIS A 29 2.61 7.82 -5.17
CA HIS A 29 3.85 8.40 -5.63
C HIS A 29 4.08 7.95 -7.07
N PHE A 30 4.61 8.83 -7.91
CA PHE A 30 4.91 8.47 -9.29
C PHE A 30 6.42 8.45 -9.51
N GLN A 31 6.94 7.36 -10.05
CA GLN A 31 8.35 7.21 -10.37
C GLN A 31 8.56 7.13 -11.88
N PRO A 32 9.38 8.01 -12.48
CA PRO A 32 9.59 8.00 -13.92
C PRO A 32 10.42 6.79 -14.32
N GLN A 33 9.97 6.09 -15.35
CA GLN A 33 10.77 5.09 -16.06
C GLN A 33 11.44 5.80 -17.23
N VAL A 34 12.77 5.79 -17.26
CA VAL A 34 13.57 6.54 -18.23
C VAL A 34 14.34 5.61 -19.16
N ALA A 35 14.50 6.01 -20.42
CA ALA A 35 15.36 5.31 -21.36
C ALA A 35 16.82 5.44 -20.92
N THR A 36 17.56 4.33 -20.92
CA THR A 36 18.95 4.29 -20.45
C THR A 36 19.92 5.05 -21.34
N GLY A 37 19.59 5.27 -22.61
CA GLY A 37 20.47 5.94 -23.58
C GLY A 37 20.44 7.46 -23.50
N ASP A 38 19.25 8.06 -23.51
CA ASP A 38 19.05 9.51 -23.62
C ASP A 38 18.27 10.12 -22.44
N GLY A 39 17.88 9.31 -21.46
CA GLY A 39 17.16 9.77 -20.27
C GLY A 39 15.72 10.21 -20.52
N ARG A 40 15.17 10.01 -21.74
CA ARG A 40 13.79 10.40 -22.01
C ARG A 40 12.82 9.56 -21.17
N VAL A 41 11.75 10.19 -20.68
CA VAL A 41 10.70 9.50 -19.93
C VAL A 41 9.93 8.58 -20.88
N LEU A 42 9.89 7.29 -20.55
CA LEU A 42 9.13 6.26 -21.25
C LEU A 42 7.74 6.05 -20.64
N GLY A 43 7.58 6.34 -19.35
CA GLY A 43 6.34 6.19 -18.62
C GLY A 43 6.49 6.55 -17.15
N MET A 44 5.40 6.38 -16.40
CA MET A 44 5.34 6.61 -14.96
C MET A 44 4.82 5.35 -14.27
N GLU A 45 5.53 4.91 -13.23
CA GLU A 45 5.04 3.87 -12.34
C GLU A 45 4.31 4.52 -11.16
N ALA A 46 3.05 4.11 -10.93
CA ALA A 46 2.28 4.53 -9.78
C ALA A 46 2.57 3.60 -8.59
N LEU A 47 3.01 4.18 -7.49
CA LEU A 47 3.47 3.47 -6.31
C LEU A 47 2.61 3.87 -5.11
N LEU A 48 1.82 2.91 -4.62
CA LEU A 48 0.97 3.13 -3.46
C LEU A 48 1.80 3.32 -2.19
N ARG A 49 1.40 4.27 -1.36
CA ARG A 49 1.99 4.59 -0.06
C ARG A 49 0.88 4.66 0.97
N TRP A 50 1.16 4.11 2.15
CA TRP A 50 0.25 4.19 3.27
C TRP A 50 0.93 4.89 4.45
N HIS A 51 0.32 5.99 4.87
CA HIS A 51 0.69 6.72 6.07
C HIS A 51 -0.49 6.70 7.05
N SER A 52 -0.42 5.82 8.03
CA SER A 52 -1.39 5.78 9.13
C SER A 52 -0.99 6.77 10.22
N PRO A 53 -1.92 7.60 10.73
CA PRO A 53 -1.67 8.42 11.92
C PRO A 53 -1.35 7.58 13.16
N GLU A 54 -1.86 6.35 13.22
CA GLU A 54 -1.78 5.45 14.37
C GLU A 54 -0.56 4.52 14.28
N LEU A 55 -0.25 4.01 13.09
CA LEU A 55 0.85 3.05 12.87
C LEU A 55 2.10 3.66 12.23
N GLY A 56 2.04 4.91 11.79
CA GLY A 56 3.08 5.57 11.00
C GLY A 56 3.12 5.10 9.55
N ARG A 57 4.31 5.15 8.93
CA ARG A 57 4.51 4.70 7.55
C ARG A 57 4.55 3.18 7.50
N ILE A 58 3.66 2.59 6.70
CA ILE A 58 3.62 1.15 6.49
C ILE A 58 4.26 0.82 5.14
N SER A 59 5.10 -0.21 5.11
CA SER A 59 5.74 -0.66 3.88
C SER A 59 4.70 -1.29 2.94
N PRO A 60 4.73 -1.00 1.62
CA PRO A 60 3.91 -1.73 0.65
C PRO A 60 4.06 -3.25 0.75
N ALA A 61 5.25 -3.74 1.08
CA ALA A 61 5.48 -5.17 1.27
C ALA A 61 4.67 -5.78 2.43
N ASP A 62 4.27 -4.98 3.43
CA ASP A 62 3.50 -5.45 4.58
C ASP A 62 1.99 -5.49 4.29
N PHE A 63 1.47 -4.56 3.49
CA PHE A 63 0.02 -4.41 3.31
C PHE A 63 -0.51 -4.80 1.93
N ILE A 64 0.32 -4.85 0.88
CA ILE A 64 -0.12 -5.29 -0.45
C ILE A 64 -0.53 -6.77 -0.45
N PRO A 65 0.25 -7.71 0.12
CA PRO A 65 -0.18 -9.12 0.19
C PRO A 65 -1.47 -9.29 0.99
N LEU A 66 -1.62 -8.51 2.06
CA LEU A 66 -2.84 -8.46 2.85
C LEU A 66 -4.03 -7.94 2.03
N ALA A 67 -3.82 -6.89 1.23
CA ALA A 67 -4.86 -6.33 0.37
C ALA A 67 -5.31 -7.33 -0.70
N GLU A 68 -4.38 -8.11 -1.25
CA GLU A 68 -4.67 -9.16 -2.23
C GLU A 68 -5.47 -10.30 -1.59
N ASP A 69 -5.02 -10.82 -0.45
CA ASP A 69 -5.68 -11.96 0.24
C ASP A 69 -7.08 -11.61 0.74
N THR A 70 -7.29 -10.36 1.19
CA THR A 70 -8.58 -9.87 1.72
C THR A 70 -9.48 -9.26 0.66
N GLY A 71 -9.02 -9.16 -0.58
CA GLY A 71 -9.73 -8.50 -1.68
C GLY A 71 -9.79 -6.97 -1.58
N LEU A 72 -9.15 -6.36 -0.58
CA LEU A 72 -9.04 -4.90 -0.44
C LEU A 72 -8.21 -4.24 -1.57
N ILE A 73 -7.47 -5.02 -2.36
CA ILE A 73 -6.76 -4.49 -3.53
C ILE A 73 -7.71 -3.93 -4.58
N LEU A 74 -8.93 -4.47 -4.70
CA LEU A 74 -9.95 -4.00 -5.63
C LEU A 74 -10.46 -2.58 -5.27
N PRO A 75 -10.98 -2.33 -4.05
CA PRO A 75 -11.41 -0.98 -3.68
C PRO A 75 -10.26 0.02 -3.59
N ILE A 76 -9.03 -0.43 -3.32
CA ILE A 76 -7.84 0.42 -3.45
C ILE A 76 -7.62 0.80 -4.91
N GLY A 77 -7.76 -0.15 -5.84
CA GLY A 77 -7.68 0.10 -7.28
C GLY A 77 -8.75 1.05 -7.79
N ASP A 78 -10.00 0.92 -7.33
CA ASP A 78 -11.10 1.83 -7.68
C ASP A 78 -10.91 3.25 -7.09
N TRP A 79 -10.16 3.37 -6.00
CA TRP A 79 -9.81 4.65 -5.39
C TRP A 79 -8.73 5.42 -6.17
N VAL A 80 -7.84 4.71 -6.87
CA VAL A 80 -6.77 5.26 -7.72
C VAL A 80 -7.34 5.85 -9.01
#